data_AF-A0A534QQR5-F1
#
_entry.id   AF-A0A534QQR5-F1
#
_cell.length_a   1.000
_cell.length_b   1.000
_cell.length_c   1.000
_cell.angle_alpha   90.00
_cell.angle_beta   90.00
_cell.angle_gamma   90.00
#
_symmetry.space_group_name_H-M   'P 1'
#
loop_
_entity.id
_entity.type
_entity.pdbx_description
1 polymer ?
#
loop_
_entity_poly.entity_id
_entity_poly.type
_entity_poly.pdbx_seq_one_letter_code
_entity_poly.pdbx_strand_id
1 'polypeptide(L)'
;MLPSDLLQAFFILFVAAPIVAAILAFKGPPFLRQIARIVLLCAWLAQAAATIACVRYAFAKPSSGIGNGVFLLVAIFTALFAVIWFGIWRGARRHEYVQSLPPDLRRVEELADIERALEAANESLASMARRVKSWWISSDERSRLRLDIATLEGAIATLEQERGKRM
;
A
#
# COMPACT_ATOMS: atom_id res chain seq x y z
N MET A 1 -31.89 -11.69 -3.63
CA MET A 1 -30.83 -11.20 -2.72
C MET A 1 -31.25 -9.85 -2.20
N LEU A 2 -31.26 -9.67 -0.89
CA LEU A 2 -31.52 -8.36 -0.32
C LEU A 2 -30.30 -7.46 -0.58
N PRO A 3 -30.48 -6.14 -0.74
CA PRO A 3 -29.37 -5.19 -0.90
C PRO A 3 -28.31 -5.30 0.22
N SER A 4 -28.73 -5.70 1.42
CA SER A 4 -27.85 -6.00 2.56
C SER A 4 -26.87 -7.15 2.28
N ASP A 5 -27.35 -8.22 1.65
CA ASP A 5 -26.57 -9.44 1.41
C ASP A 5 -25.46 -9.18 0.39
N LEU A 6 -25.75 -8.35 -0.62
CA LEU A 6 -24.79 -7.93 -1.62
C LEU A 6 -23.70 -7.04 -1.02
N LEU A 7 -24.09 -6.11 -0.14
CA LEU A 7 -23.14 -5.21 0.52
C LEU A 7 -22.25 -5.96 1.52
N GLN A 8 -22.82 -6.92 2.24
CA GLN A 8 -22.07 -7.81 3.13
C GLN A 8 -21.10 -8.70 2.33
N ALA A 9 -21.55 -9.31 1.23
CA ALA A 9 -20.68 -10.12 0.38
C ALA A 9 -19.53 -9.29 -0.21
N PHE A 10 -19.80 -8.05 -0.64
CA PHE A 10 -18.78 -7.13 -1.11
C PHE A 10 -17.73 -6.82 -0.03
N PHE A 11 -18.20 -6.48 1.18
CA PHE A 11 -17.29 -6.22 2.31
C PHE A 11 -16.41 -7.42 2.63
N ILE A 12 -16.99 -8.62 2.67
CA ILE A 12 -16.24 -9.85 2.94
C ILE A 12 -15.19 -10.09 1.85
N LEU A 13 -15.57 -10.02 0.57
CA LEU A 13 -14.70 -10.39 -0.55
C LEU A 13 -13.60 -9.36 -0.84
N PHE A 14 -13.86 -8.06 -0.62
CA PHE A 14 -12.94 -7.00 -1.03
C PHE A 14 -12.27 -6.27 0.12
N VAL A 15 -12.67 -6.54 1.37
CA VAL A 15 -12.05 -5.96 2.57
C VAL A 15 -11.57 -7.07 3.50
N ALA A 16 -12.46 -7.90 4.04
CA ALA A 16 -12.08 -8.88 5.07
C ALA A 16 -11.15 -9.99 4.54
N ALA A 17 -11.50 -10.62 3.41
CA ALA A 17 -10.70 -11.69 2.83
C ALA A 17 -9.30 -11.21 2.38
N PRO A 18 -9.14 -10.04 1.73
CA PRO A 18 -7.82 -9.48 1.42
C PRO A 18 -6.97 -9.17 2.66
N ILE A 19 -7.57 -8.73 3.77
CA ILE A 19 -6.83 -8.51 5.03
C ILE A 19 -6.26 -9.84 5.55
N VAL A 20 -7.08 -10.88 5.62
CA VAL A 20 -6.60 -12.21 6.06
C VAL A 20 -5.56 -12.76 5.09
N ALA A 21 -5.78 -12.59 3.79
CA ALA A 21 -4.84 -12.98 2.76
C ALA A 21 -3.51 -12.22 2.86
N ALA A 22 -3.52 -10.93 3.21
CA ALA A 22 -2.31 -10.15 3.44
C ALA A 22 -1.41 -10.80 4.49
N ILE A 23 -1.99 -11.26 5.60
CA ILE A 23 -1.22 -11.93 6.67
C ILE A 23 -0.70 -13.30 6.20
N LEU A 24 -1.58 -14.10 5.59
CA LEU A 24 -1.25 -15.45 5.15
C LEU A 24 -0.23 -15.47 4.00
N ALA A 25 -0.18 -14.45 3.16
CA ALA A 25 0.75 -14.37 2.03
C ALA A 25 2.23 -14.33 2.47
N PHE A 26 2.51 -13.85 3.69
CA PHE A 26 3.85 -13.83 4.27
C PHE A 26 4.09 -14.97 5.26
N LYS A 27 3.11 -15.27 6.14
CA LYS A 27 3.31 -16.16 7.29
C LYS A 27 2.65 -17.55 7.17
N GLY A 28 1.80 -17.77 6.16
CA GLY A 28 1.07 -19.03 6.00
C GLY A 28 1.97 -20.21 5.59
N PRO A 29 1.45 -21.45 5.61
CA PRO A 29 2.10 -22.59 4.96
C PRO A 29 2.16 -22.39 3.43
N PRO A 30 3.09 -23.06 2.71
CA PRO A 30 3.37 -22.80 1.29
C PRO A 30 2.13 -22.75 0.39
N PHE A 31 1.23 -23.73 0.55
CA PHE A 31 -0.02 -23.80 -0.20
C PHE A 31 -0.96 -22.61 0.09
N LEU A 32 -1.14 -22.25 1.37
CA LEU A 32 -1.97 -21.10 1.76
C LEU A 32 -1.35 -19.77 1.34
N ARG A 33 -0.02 -19.64 1.26
CA ARG A 33 0.63 -18.43 0.73
C ARG A 33 0.26 -18.21 -0.73
N GLN A 34 0.27 -19.26 -1.54
CA GLN A 34 -0.06 -19.16 -2.96
C GLN A 34 -1.52 -18.76 -3.16
N ILE A 35 -2.44 -19.39 -2.41
CA ILE A 35 -3.87 -19.02 -2.42
C ILE A 35 -4.04 -17.56 -1.99
N ALA A 36 -3.40 -17.16 -0.89
CA ALA A 36 -3.50 -15.80 -0.37
C ALA A 36 -3.02 -14.75 -1.40
N ARG A 37 -1.94 -15.04 -2.14
CA ARG A 37 -1.48 -14.15 -3.24
C ARG A 37 -2.48 -14.08 -4.38
N ILE A 38 -3.12 -15.20 -4.75
CA ILE A 38 -4.17 -15.18 -5.77
C ILE A 38 -5.36 -14.32 -5.29
N VAL A 39 -5.78 -14.47 -4.04
CA VAL A 39 -6.86 -13.66 -3.44
C VAL A 39 -6.51 -12.17 -3.48
N LEU A 40 -5.28 -11.79 -3.09
CA LEU A 40 -4.81 -10.40 -3.16
C LEU A 40 -4.78 -9.87 -4.60
N LEU A 41 -4.34 -10.68 -5.56
CA LEU A 41 -4.32 -10.32 -6.98
C LEU A 41 -5.75 -10.08 -7.50
N CYS A 42 -6.68 -10.98 -7.19
CA CYS A 42 -8.09 -10.84 -7.57
C CYS A 42 -8.72 -9.60 -6.93
N ALA A 43 -8.44 -9.34 -5.66
CA ALA A 43 -8.95 -8.16 -4.95
C ALA A 43 -8.42 -6.86 -5.59
N TRP A 44 -7.13 -6.81 -5.92
CA TRP A 44 -6.54 -5.69 -6.65
C TRP A 44 -7.22 -5.48 -8.01
N LEU A 45 -7.31 -6.52 -8.84
CA LEU A 45 -7.91 -6.42 -10.17
C LEU A 45 -9.36 -5.96 -10.12
N ALA A 46 -10.14 -6.50 -9.18
CA ALA A 46 -11.54 -6.12 -9.03
C ALA A 46 -11.71 -4.66 -8.60
N GLN A 47 -10.90 -4.18 -7.66
CA GLN A 47 -10.96 -2.79 -7.23
C GLN A 47 -10.42 -1.83 -8.29
N ALA A 48 -9.36 -2.19 -9.01
CA ALA A 48 -8.89 -1.41 -10.14
C ALA A 48 -9.96 -1.30 -11.24
N ALA A 49 -10.63 -2.41 -11.56
CA ALA A 49 -11.75 -2.40 -12.50
C ALA A 49 -12.92 -1.54 -12.00
N ALA A 50 -13.25 -1.61 -10.70
CA ALA A 50 -14.27 -0.77 -10.09
C ALA A 50 -13.90 0.73 -10.16
N THR A 51 -12.64 1.09 -9.87
CA THR A 51 -12.14 2.46 -10.02
C THR A 51 -12.29 2.95 -11.45
N ILE A 52 -11.84 2.17 -12.44
CA ILE A 52 -11.95 2.54 -13.86
C ILE A 52 -13.41 2.73 -14.26
N ALA A 53 -14.30 1.83 -13.81
CA ALA A 53 -15.72 1.95 -14.07
C ALA A 53 -16.32 3.23 -13.44
N CYS A 54 -16.05 3.49 -12.16
CA CYS A 54 -16.52 4.69 -11.47
C CYS A 54 -16.01 5.98 -12.13
N VAL A 55 -14.74 6.04 -12.49
CA VAL A 55 -14.15 7.17 -13.23
C VAL A 55 -14.84 7.34 -14.58
N ARG A 56 -14.98 6.26 -15.35
CA ARG A 56 -15.66 6.29 -16.65
C ARG A 56 -17.08 6.82 -16.52
N TYR A 57 -17.86 6.35 -15.55
CA TYR A 57 -19.24 6.82 -15.35
C TYR A 57 -19.30 8.26 -14.85
N ALA A 58 -18.35 8.70 -14.03
CA ALA A 58 -18.25 10.07 -13.56
C ALA A 58 -17.96 11.08 -14.68
N PHE A 59 -17.27 10.67 -15.75
CA PHE A 59 -16.93 11.56 -16.86
C PHE A 59 -17.79 11.36 -18.12
N ALA A 60 -18.45 10.21 -18.28
CA ALA A 60 -19.25 9.89 -19.47
C ALA A 60 -20.69 10.44 -19.44
N LYS A 61 -21.26 10.79 -18.28
CA LYS A 61 -22.61 11.36 -18.18
C LYS A 61 -22.58 12.88 -17.95
N PRO A 62 -23.18 13.69 -18.85
CA PRO A 62 -23.20 15.16 -18.73
C PRO A 62 -24.28 15.72 -17.80
N SER A 63 -24.89 14.94 -16.89
CA SER A 63 -25.98 15.42 -16.03
C SER A 63 -25.51 15.92 -14.66
N SER A 64 -25.66 17.23 -14.45
CA SER A 64 -25.69 18.02 -13.20
C SER A 64 -25.17 17.40 -11.89
N GLY A 65 -23.94 17.78 -11.53
CA GLY A 65 -23.56 18.22 -10.17
C GLY A 65 -23.31 17.17 -9.08
N ILE A 66 -24.24 16.25 -8.82
CA ILE A 66 -24.20 15.41 -7.61
C ILE A 66 -23.83 13.95 -7.92
N GLY A 67 -24.39 13.36 -8.99
CA GLY A 67 -24.12 11.96 -9.36
C GLY A 67 -22.65 11.71 -9.71
N ASN A 68 -22.02 12.63 -10.46
CA ASN A 68 -20.60 12.50 -10.82
C ASN A 68 -19.67 12.64 -9.60
N GLY A 69 -20.03 13.49 -8.63
CA GLY A 69 -19.28 13.66 -7.39
C GLY A 69 -19.27 12.38 -6.54
N VAL A 70 -20.41 11.69 -6.46
CA VAL A 70 -20.50 10.40 -5.74
C VAL A 70 -19.64 9.33 -6.40
N PHE A 71 -19.66 9.21 -7.73
CA PHE A 71 -18.81 8.26 -8.44
C PHE A 71 -17.32 8.56 -8.27
N LEU A 72 -16.91 9.84 -8.27
CA LEU A 72 -15.53 10.23 -7.98
C LEU A 72 -15.13 9.90 -6.54
N LEU A 73 -15.99 10.18 -5.56
CA LEU A 73 -15.71 9.87 -4.16
C LEU A 73 -15.52 8.36 -3.95
N VAL A 74 -16.35 7.53 -4.56
CA VAL A 74 -16.20 6.06 -4.54
C VAL A 74 -14.96 5.61 -5.32
N ALA A 75 -14.64 6.25 -6.45
CA ALA A 75 -13.45 5.95 -7.23
C ALA A 75 -12.16 6.18 -6.41
N ILE A 76 -12.09 7.25 -5.61
CA ILE A 76 -10.93 7.53 -4.75
C ILE A 76 -10.73 6.39 -3.74
N PHE A 77 -11.77 5.97 -3.03
CA PHE A 77 -11.64 4.88 -2.06
C PHE A 77 -11.25 3.55 -2.71
N THR A 78 -11.90 3.20 -3.81
CA THR A 78 -11.56 1.96 -4.54
C THR A 78 -10.13 2.00 -5.10
N ALA A 79 -9.65 3.17 -5.54
CA ALA A 79 -8.27 3.35 -6.01
C ALA A 79 -7.27 3.15 -4.87
N LEU A 80 -7.54 3.72 -3.69
CA LEU A 80 -6.70 3.56 -2.51
C LEU A 80 -6.55 2.09 -2.14
N PHE A 81 -7.66 1.36 -2.04
CA PHE A 81 -7.59 -0.07 -1.74
C PHE A 81 -6.88 -0.87 -2.85
N ALA A 82 -7.08 -0.51 -4.13
CA ALA A 82 -6.38 -1.18 -5.22
C ALA A 82 -4.86 -1.02 -5.10
N VAL A 83 -4.39 0.19 -4.79
CA VAL A 83 -2.96 0.47 -4.55
C VAL A 83 -2.43 -0.33 -3.36
N ILE A 84 -3.19 -0.38 -2.25
CA ILE A 84 -2.82 -1.13 -1.04
C ILE A 84 -2.69 -2.62 -1.36
N TRP A 85 -3.70 -3.24 -1.98
CA TRP A 85 -3.66 -4.67 -2.31
C TRP A 85 -2.59 -5.01 -3.32
N PHE A 86 -2.35 -4.15 -4.31
CA PHE A 86 -1.25 -4.31 -5.24
C PHE A 86 0.10 -4.28 -4.54
N GLY A 87 0.32 -3.30 -3.65
CA GLY A 87 1.55 -3.17 -2.87
C GLY A 87 1.83 -4.41 -2.02
N ILE A 88 0.81 -4.90 -1.31
CA ILE A 88 0.92 -6.10 -0.48
C ILE A 88 1.18 -7.34 -1.34
N TRP A 89 0.44 -7.52 -2.44
CA TRP A 89 0.64 -8.65 -3.36
C TRP A 89 2.05 -8.66 -3.95
N ARG A 90 2.52 -7.50 -4.43
CA ARG A 90 3.87 -7.34 -4.99
C ARG A 90 4.94 -7.63 -3.94
N GLY A 91 4.76 -7.11 -2.72
CA GLY A 91 5.65 -7.40 -1.58
C GLY A 91 5.70 -8.89 -1.26
N ALA A 92 4.54 -9.57 -1.24
CA ALA A 92 4.47 -11.01 -0.95
C ALA A 92 5.13 -11.87 -2.03
N ARG A 93 5.00 -11.49 -3.32
CA ARG A 93 5.70 -12.16 -4.43
C ARG A 93 7.21 -11.98 -4.33
N ARG A 94 7.66 -10.79 -3.96
CA ARG A 94 9.07 -10.51 -3.78
C ARG A 94 9.67 -11.26 -2.59
N HIS A 95 8.95 -11.30 -1.48
CA HIS A 95 9.37 -12.04 -0.29
C HIS A 95 9.57 -13.54 -0.59
N GLU A 96 8.70 -14.15 -1.40
CA GLU A 96 8.88 -15.51 -1.88
C GLU A 96 10.16 -15.69 -2.69
N TYR A 97 10.40 -14.77 -3.63
CA TYR A 97 11.59 -14.80 -4.47
C TYR A 97 12.86 -14.74 -3.63
N VAL A 98 12.95 -13.79 -2.69
CA VAL A 98 14.09 -13.65 -1.76
C VAL A 98 14.28 -14.92 -0.90
N GLN A 99 13.18 -15.53 -0.43
CA GLN A 99 13.23 -16.79 0.31
C GLN A 99 13.65 -18.00 -0.53
N SER A 100 13.49 -17.94 -1.85
CA SER A 100 13.92 -19.03 -2.74
C SER A 100 15.41 -18.98 -3.07
N LEU A 101 16.08 -17.84 -2.82
CA LEU A 101 17.49 -17.67 -3.14
C LEU A 101 18.40 -18.42 -2.16
N PRO A 102 19.58 -18.85 -2.64
CA PRO A 102 20.68 -19.30 -1.79
C PRO A 102 21.04 -18.26 -0.72
N PRO A 103 21.54 -18.66 0.46
CA PRO A 103 21.80 -17.76 1.59
C PRO A 103 22.68 -16.54 1.27
N ASP A 104 23.66 -16.69 0.38
CA ASP A 104 24.60 -15.62 0.05
C ASP A 104 23.97 -14.59 -0.89
N LEU A 105 23.21 -15.04 -1.88
CA LEU A 105 22.43 -14.16 -2.77
C LEU A 105 21.27 -13.48 -2.02
N ARG A 106 20.65 -14.18 -1.07
CA ARG A 106 19.62 -13.61 -0.20
C ARG A 106 20.14 -12.42 0.61
N ARG A 107 21.32 -12.56 1.22
CA ARG A 107 21.94 -11.48 2.01
C ARG A 107 22.21 -10.24 1.15
N VAL A 108 22.71 -10.43 -0.06
CA VAL A 108 22.96 -9.33 -1.01
C VAL A 108 21.66 -8.62 -1.40
N GLU A 109 20.59 -9.35 -1.70
CA GLU A 109 19.32 -8.74 -2.06
C GLU A 109 18.65 -8.03 -0.88
N GLU A 110 18.70 -8.61 0.33
CA GLU A 110 18.16 -7.98 1.53
C GLU A 110 18.94 -6.71 1.91
N LEU A 111 20.27 -6.70 1.73
CA LEU A 111 21.10 -5.51 1.90
C LEU A 111 20.75 -4.43 0.88
N ALA A 112 20.62 -4.80 -0.41
CA ALA A 112 20.23 -3.87 -1.46
C ALA A 112 18.83 -3.27 -1.20
N ASP A 113 17.94 -4.02 -0.56
CA ASP A 113 16.62 -3.52 -0.16
C ASP A 113 16.66 -2.54 0.99
N ILE A 114 17.50 -2.81 1.99
CA ILE A 114 17.74 -1.87 3.08
C ILE A 114 18.34 -0.57 2.53
N GLU A 115 19.29 -0.66 1.58
CA GLU A 115 19.90 0.52 0.96
C GLU A 115 18.89 1.35 0.16
N ARG A 116 18.08 0.72 -0.71
CA ARG A 116 17.00 1.44 -1.42
C ARG A 116 15.97 2.04 -0.47
N ALA A 117 15.63 1.34 0.61
CA ALA A 117 14.70 1.85 1.61
C ALA A 117 15.28 3.06 2.35
N LEU A 118 16.56 3.04 2.68
CA LEU A 118 17.28 4.17 3.27
C LEU A 118 17.35 5.36 2.32
N GLU A 119 17.67 5.14 1.04
CA GLU A 119 17.66 6.19 0.02
C GLU A 119 16.29 6.87 -0.08
N ALA A 120 15.22 6.08 -0.24
CA ALA A 120 13.85 6.60 -0.33
C ALA A 120 13.41 7.31 0.95
N ALA A 121 13.78 6.79 2.13
CA ALA A 121 13.48 7.42 3.41
C ALA A 121 14.22 8.75 3.57
N ASN A 122 15.49 8.81 3.18
CA ASN A 122 16.29 10.03 3.21
C ASN A 122 15.76 11.09 2.23
N GLU A 123 15.36 10.70 1.02
CA GLU A 123 14.72 11.62 0.07
C GLU A 123 13.39 12.17 0.61
N SER A 124 12.57 11.30 1.21
CA SER A 124 11.31 11.69 1.85
C SER A 124 11.54 12.66 3.01
N LEU A 125 12.54 12.38 3.86
CA LEU A 125 12.94 13.25 4.97
C LEU A 125 13.41 14.62 4.44
N ALA A 126 14.26 14.64 3.42
CA ALA A 126 14.73 15.88 2.80
C ALA A 126 13.57 16.70 2.16
N SER A 127 12.56 16.02 1.61
CA SER A 127 11.34 16.66 1.11
C SER A 127 10.49 17.23 2.24
N MET A 128 10.23 16.46 3.29
CA MET A 128 9.46 16.90 4.45
C MET A 128 10.14 18.06 5.20
N ALA A 129 11.47 18.00 5.38
CA ALA A 129 12.25 19.07 5.99
C ALA A 129 12.19 20.38 5.18
N ARG A 130 12.19 20.29 3.84
CA ARG A 130 11.96 21.44 2.95
C ARG A 130 10.54 22.00 3.12
N ARG A 131 9.53 21.14 3.20
CA ARG A 131 8.13 21.54 3.41
C ARG A 131 7.95 22.24 4.76
N VAL A 132 8.50 21.72 5.86
CA VAL A 132 8.43 22.34 7.20
C VAL A 132 8.99 23.77 7.22
N LYS A 133 10.03 24.04 6.42
CA LYS A 133 10.64 25.37 6.26
C LYS A 133 9.84 26.31 5.33
N SER A 134 8.84 25.79 4.60
CA SER A 134 7.97 26.61 3.75
C SER A 134 7.12 27.56 4.58
N TRP A 135 6.99 28.79 4.09
CA TRP A 135 6.19 29.84 4.71
C TRP A 135 4.68 29.59 4.60
N TRP A 136 4.25 28.75 3.67
CA TRP A 136 2.84 28.51 3.34
C TRP A 136 2.15 27.44 4.20
N ILE A 137 2.81 26.93 5.24
CA ILE A 137 2.28 25.84 6.09
C ILE A 137 1.76 26.38 7.42
N SER A 138 0.55 25.96 7.80
CA SER A 138 -0.07 26.31 9.08
C SER A 138 0.72 25.76 10.28
N SER A 139 0.51 26.32 11.48
CA SER A 139 1.18 25.83 12.71
C SER A 139 0.88 24.36 13.00
N ASP A 140 -0.37 23.93 12.78
CA ASP A 140 -0.83 22.57 13.04
C ASP A 140 -0.28 21.58 12.02
N GLU A 141 -0.19 21.97 10.75
CA GLU A 141 0.41 21.13 9.72
C GLU A 141 1.93 21.05 9.89
N ARG A 142 2.57 22.12 10.38
CA ARG A 142 3.98 22.12 10.75
C ARG A 142 4.28 21.21 11.95
N SER A 143 3.41 21.17 12.96
CA SER A 143 3.58 20.26 14.10
C SER A 143 3.39 18.80 13.70
N ARG A 144 2.39 18.49 12.86
CA ARG A 144 2.19 17.16 12.27
C ARG A 144 3.41 16.71 11.45
N LEU A 145 3.89 17.55 10.54
CA LEU A 145 5.07 17.23 9.73
C LEU A 145 6.33 17.00 10.57
N ARG A 146 6.50 17.69 11.72
CA ARG A 146 7.61 17.42 12.63
C ARG A 146 7.51 16.05 13.29
N LEU A 147 6.29 15.62 13.65
CA LEU A 147 6.04 14.26 14.17
C LEU A 147 6.33 13.20 13.09
N ASP A 148 5.91 13.45 11.86
CA ASP A 148 6.18 12.56 10.72
C ASP A 148 7.69 12.44 10.46
N ILE A 149 8.44 13.56 10.52
CA ILE A 149 9.91 13.56 10.40
C ILE A 149 10.54 12.73 11.53
N ALA A 150 10.15 12.95 12.79
CA ALA A 150 10.70 12.20 13.91
C ALA A 150 10.43 10.69 13.80
N THR A 151 9.25 10.32 13.28
CA THR A 151 8.89 8.93 13.02
C THR A 151 9.76 8.33 11.91
N LEU A 152 10.01 9.09 10.85
CA LEU A 152 10.84 8.68 9.73
C LEU A 152 12.33 8.56 10.11
N GLU A 153 12.84 9.48 10.94
CA GLU A 153 14.19 9.40 11.52
C GLU A 153 14.36 8.13 12.37
N GLY A 154 13.36 7.78 13.18
CA GLY A 154 13.36 6.51 13.92
C GLY A 154 13.39 5.29 13.00
N ALA A 155 12.61 5.30 11.92
CA ALA A 155 12.61 4.23 10.92
C ALA A 155 13.97 4.10 10.21
N ILE A 156 14.61 5.23 9.84
CA ILE A 156 15.96 5.26 9.26
C ILE A 156 16.97 4.63 10.22
N ALA A 157 16.97 5.02 11.50
CA ALA A 157 17.88 4.46 12.51
C ALA A 157 17.70 2.94 12.65
N THR A 158 16.46 2.43 12.62
CA THR A 158 16.22 0.98 12.65
C THR A 158 16.75 0.26 11.41
N LEU A 159 16.61 0.86 10.22
CA LEU A 159 17.13 0.30 8.97
C LEU A 159 18.67 0.31 8.93
N GLU A 160 19.30 1.37 9.43
CA GLU A 160 20.77 1.44 9.56
C GLU A 160 21.30 0.36 10.53
N GLN A 161 20.60 0.13 11.63
CA GLN A 161 20.95 -0.94 12.57
C GLN A 161 20.81 -2.32 11.93
N GLU A 162 19.78 -2.55 11.12
CA GLU A 162 19.61 -3.81 10.37
C GLU A 162 20.69 -4.00 9.30
N ARG A 163 21.09 -2.94 8.61
CA ARG A 163 22.23 -2.96 7.68
C ARG A 163 23.51 -3.38 8.38
N GLY A 164 23.82 -2.77 9.53
CA GLY A 164 25.04 -3.06 10.29
C GLY A 164 25.12 -4.49 10.85
N LYS A 165 23.98 -5.15 11.09
CA LYS A 165 23.95 -6.56 11.53
C LYS A 165 24.24 -7.56 10.41
N ARG A 166 24.16 -7.12 9.16
CA ARG A 166 24.20 -7.98 7.96
C ARG A 166 25.46 -7.76 7.11
N MET A 167 26.26 -6.74 7.42
CA MET A 167 27.64 -6.56 6.98
C MET A 167 28.57 -7.46 7.81
#